data_AF-A0A7C1RDN7-F1
#
_entry.id   AF-A0A7C1RDN7-F1
#
_cell.length_a   1.000
_cell.length_b   1.000
_cell.length_c   1.000
_cell.angle_alpha   90.00
_cell.angle_beta   90.00
_cell.angle_gamma   90.00
#
_symmetry.space_group_name_H-M   'P 1'
#
loop_
_entity.id
_entity.type
_entity.pdbx_description
1 polymer ?
#
loop_
_entity_poly.entity_id
_entity_poly.type
_entity_poly.pdbx_seq_one_letter_code
_entity_poly.pdbx_strand_id
1 'polypeptide(L)' 'MRLLLFITLFFVLSALLIISNNNLALYKQENIGRFSELYFDWINTLYMNSQAITGEIIKLDWLPPDLK' A
#
# COMPACT_ATOMS: atom_id res chain seq x y z
N MET A 1 3.70 -19.56 5.12
CA MET A 1 4.90 -19.46 4.26
C MET A 1 4.59 -18.83 2.89
N ARG A 2 3.78 -19.46 2.03
CA ARG A 2 3.52 -18.95 0.66
C ARG A 2 2.88 -17.56 0.63
N LEU A 3 1.85 -17.31 1.45
CA LEU A 3 1.20 -16.00 1.52
C LEU A 3 2.14 -14.90 2.00
N LEU A 4 2.96 -15.18 3.01
CA LEU A 4 3.97 -14.24 3.50
C LEU A 4 4.97 -13.87 2.40
N LEU A 5 5.39 -14.84 1.58
CA LEU A 5 6.26 -14.55 0.43
C LEU A 5 5.61 -13.60 -0.57
N PHE A 6 4.32 -13.79 -0.89
CA PHE A 6 3.60 -12.86 -1.78
C PHE A 6 3.48 -11.45 -1.17
N ILE A 7 3.20 -11.36 0.13
CA ILE A 7 3.13 -10.08 0.85
C ILE A 7 4.50 -9.39 0.82
N THR A 8 5.58 -10.10 1.13
CA THR A 8 6.93 -9.57 1.08
C THR A 8 7.29 -9.12 -0.34
N LEU A 9 6.98 -9.92 -1.36
CA LEU A 9 7.22 -9.58 -2.76
C LEU A 9 6.47 -8.31 -3.16
N PHE A 10 5.20 -8.18 -2.76
CA PHE A 10 4.39 -6.99 -3.00
C PHE A 10 5.02 -5.72 -2.41
N PHE A 11 5.49 -5.78 -1.17
CA PHE A 11 6.18 -4.65 -0.54
C PHE A 11 7.51 -4.31 -1.21
N VAL A 12 8.32 -5.32 -1.54
CA VAL A 12 9.60 -5.13 -2.23
C VAL A 12 9.40 -4.51 -3.62
N LEU A 13 8.47 -5.04 -4.41
CA LEU A 13 8.15 -4.49 -5.73
C LEU A 13 7.68 -3.04 -5.63
N SER A 14 6.85 -2.72 -4.64
CA SER A 14 6.36 -1.36 -4.44
C SER A 14 7.47 -0.40 -4.05
N ALA A 15 8.40 -0.83 -3.20
CA ALA A 15 9.60 -0.05 -2.87
C ALA A 15 10.44 0.23 -4.13
N LEU A 16 10.70 -0.79 -4.95
CA LEU A 16 11.45 -0.66 -6.21
C LEU A 16 10.75 0.29 -7.20
N LEU A 17 9.43 0.22 -7.32
CA LEU A 17 8.65 1.11 -8.16
C LEU A 17 8.74 2.57 -7.69
N ILE A 18 8.64 2.83 -6.39
CA ILE A 18 8.75 4.18 -5.83
C ILE A 18 10.14 4.75 -6.09
N ILE A 19 11.20 3.95 -5.88
CA ILE A 19 12.59 4.33 -6.16
C ILE A 19 12.76 4.68 -7.64
N SER A 20 12.28 3.82 -8.54
CA SER A 20 12.43 3.99 -9.98
C SER A 20 11.65 5.21 -10.50
N ASN A 21 10.39 5.39 -10.09
CA ASN A 21 9.53 6.45 -10.61
C ASN A 21 9.99 7.84 -10.16
N ASN A 22 10.66 7.94 -9.02
CA ASN A 22 11.15 9.20 -8.47
C ASN A 22 12.67 9.39 -8.68
N ASN A 23 13.33 8.50 -9.44
CA ASN A 23 14.77 8.52 -9.69
C ASN A 23 15.63 8.64 -8.41
N LEU A 24 15.23 7.92 -7.35
CA LEU A 24 15.86 8.04 -6.04
C LEU A 24 17.15 7.21 -5.95
N ALA A 25 18.28 7.88 -6.15
CA ALA A 25 19.59 7.31 -5.87
C ALA A 25 19.80 7.12 -4.36
N LEU A 26 19.50 5.94 -3.82
CA LEU A 26 19.49 5.66 -2.37
C LEU A 26 20.86 5.74 -1.67
N TYR A 27 21.97 5.82 -2.42
CA TYR A 27 23.28 6.11 -1.82
C TYR A 27 23.43 7.58 -1.38
N LYS A 28 22.51 8.47 -1.79
CA LYS A 28 22.46 9.86 -1.34
C LYS A 28 21.52 9.98 -0.15
N GLN A 29 22.01 10.53 0.96
CA GLN A 29 21.25 10.65 2.22
C GLN A 29 19.91 11.37 2.05
N GLU A 30 19.87 12.45 1.26
CA GLU A 30 18.63 13.20 0.96
C GLU A 30 17.55 12.32 0.32
N ASN A 31 17.94 11.45 -0.62
CA ASN A 31 17.02 10.56 -1.30
C ASN A 31 16.47 9.46 -0.38
N ILE A 32 17.19 9.09 0.67
CA ILE A 32 16.70 8.14 1.68
C ILE A 32 15.55 8.77 2.47
N GLY A 33 15.69 10.03 2.87
CA GLY A 33 14.63 10.79 3.53
C GLY A 33 13.38 10.85 2.64
N ARG A 34 13.58 11.26 1.38
CA ARG A 34 12.49 11.35 0.41
C ARG A 34 11.83 10.00 0.11
N PHE A 35 12.61 8.93 -0.01
CA PHE A 35 12.07 7.58 -0.18
C PHE A 35 11.21 7.17 1.00
N SER A 36 11.67 7.43 2.23
CA SER A 36 10.96 7.06 3.45
C SER A 36 9.59 7.74 3.51
N GLU A 37 9.53 9.05 3.27
CA GLU A 37 8.27 9.80 3.19
C GLU A 37 7.30 9.18 2.17
N LEU A 38 7.75 9.02 0.92
CA LEU A 38 6.92 8.47 -0.16
C LEU A 38 6.44 7.04 0.13
N TYR A 39 7.31 6.22 0.72
CA TYR A 39 6.98 4.84 1.06
C TYR A 39 5.95 4.77 2.19
N PHE A 40 6.10 5.58 3.25
CA PHE A 40 5.13 5.64 4.34
C PHE A 40 3.78 6.21 3.89
N ASP A 41 3.77 7.24 3.04
CA ASP A 41 2.54 7.79 2.44
C ASP A 41 1.79 6.73 1.62
N TRP A 42 2.53 5.92 0.85
CA TRP A 42 1.95 4.80 0.10
C TRP A 42 1.38 3.71 1.01
N ILE A 43 2.09 3.32 2.09
CA ILE A 43 1.55 2.37 3.08
C ILE A 43 0.27 2.92 3.71
N ASN A 44 0.25 4.20 4.08
CA ASN A 44 -0.93 4.83 4.67
C ASN A 44 -2.12 4.78 3.69
N THR A 45 -1.87 5.06 2.41
CA THR A 45 -2.90 4.96 1.36
C THR A 45 -3.44 3.53 1.24
N LEU A 46 -2.58 2.52 1.25
CA LEU A 46 -3.01 1.12 1.26
C LEU A 46 -3.86 0.76 2.48
N TYR A 47 -3.46 1.23 3.66
CA TYR A 47 -4.20 1.00 4.89
C TYR A 47 -5.60 1.62 4.83
N MET A 48 -5.69 2.89 4.42
CA MET A 48 -6.96 3.60 4.25
C MET A 48 -7.88 2.91 3.24
N ASN A 49 -7.34 2.49 2.08
CA ASN A 49 -8.11 1.76 1.08
C ASN A 49 -8.61 0.40 1.60
N SER A 50 -7.75 -0.32 2.32
CA SER A 50 -8.12 -1.61 2.92
C SER A 50 -9.21 -1.44 3.98
N GLN A 51 -9.12 -0.40 4.80
CA GLN A 51 -10.15 -0.06 5.78
C GLN A 51 -11.47 0.30 5.10
N ALA A 52 -11.45 1.13 4.06
CA ALA A 52 -12.64 1.51 3.30
C ALA A 52 -13.33 0.29 2.70
N ILE A 53 -12.60 -0.54 1.96
CA ILE A 53 -13.13 -1.77 1.34
C ILE A 53 -13.70 -2.72 2.39
N THR A 54 -12.96 -2.95 3.48
CA THR A 54 -13.42 -3.84 4.55
C THR A 54 -14.66 -3.27 5.25
N GLY A 55 -14.71 -1.94 5.44
CA GLY A 55 -15.86 -1.24 6.00
C GLY A 55 -17.12 -1.41 5.15
N GLU A 56 -17.01 -1.21 3.83
CA GLU A 56 -18.10 -1.44 2.86
C GLU A 56 -18.59 -2.89 2.90
N ILE A 57 -17.66 -3.86 2.94
CA ILE A 57 -17.99 -5.28 3.00
C ILE A 57 -18.74 -5.61 4.30
N ILE A 58 -18.25 -5.14 5.45
CA ILE A 58 -18.84 -5.43 6.76
C ILE A 58 -20.21 -4.77 6.93
N LYS A 59 -20.37 -3.52 6.48
CA LYS A 59 -21.66 -2.82 6.55
C LYS A 59 -22.71 -3.39 5.60
N LEU A 60 -22.28 -4.27 4.67
CA LEU A 60 -23.11 -4.81 3.61
C LEU A 60 -23.80 -3.68 2.82
N ASP A 61 -23.18 -2.50 2.71
CA ASP A 61 -23.78 -1.35 2.01
C ASP A 61 -23.94 -1.61 0.51
N TRP A 62 -23.23 -2.61 -0.01
CA TRP A 62 -23.38 -3.18 -1.34
C TRP A 62 -24.57 -4.15 -1.49
N LEU A 63 -25.19 -4.60 -0.40
CA LEU A 63 -26.32 -5.53 -0.42
C LEU A 63 -27.65 -4.77 -0.59
N PRO A 64 -28.49 -5.13 -1.58
CA PRO A 64 -29.79 -4.49 -1.79
C PRO A 64 -30.65 -4.49 -0.51
N PRO A 65 -31.42 -3.41 -0.23
CA PRO A 65 -32.23 -3.31 1.00
C PRO A 65 -33.28 -4.41 1.16
N ASP A 66 -33.73 -5.00 0.05
CA ASP A 66 -34.67 -6.14 0.00
C ASP A 66 -34.03 -7.48 0.39
N LEU A 67 -32.71 -7.53 0.50
CA LEU A 67 -31.93 -8.69 0.92
C LEU A 67 -31.22 -8.48 2.28
N LYS A 68 -31.32 -7.28 2.88
CA LYS A 68 -30.85 -6.96 4.24
C LYS A 68 -31.90 -7.33 5.29
#